data_AF-A0A1R4GEM6-F1
#
_entry.id   AF-A0A1R4GEM6-F1
#
_cell.length_a   1.000
_cell.length_b   1.000
_cell.length_c   1.000
_cell.angle_alpha   90.00
_cell.angle_beta   90.00
_cell.angle_gamma   90.00
#
_symmetry.space_group_name_H-M   'P 1'
#
loop_
_entity.id
_entity.type
_entity.pdbx_description
1 polymer ?
#
loop_
_entity_poly.entity_id
_entity_poly.type
_entity_poly.pdbx_seq_one_letter_code
_entity_poly.pdbx_strand_id
1 'polypeptide(L)'
;MIIWRGWGILAFIYTLVGLAIGAAIGNAASTDNGSTLMFMGLGGILGAAGGFAHGWYLNVISPRKKAEAWEAAERPRLQQVAQSGQLVYRNTQPTSAAEADQMIESIIADGRGQFKRAGYHSVFWVPMQWISIVFALICVGILFLGF
;
A
#
# COMPACT_ATOMS: atom_id res chain seq x y z
N MET A 1 10.83 -4.31 -0.77
CA MET A 1 9.91 -5.16 -1.56
C MET A 1 8.56 -5.09 -0.89
N ILE A 2 7.49 -4.97 -1.67
CA ILE A 2 6.14 -4.62 -1.21
C ILE A 2 5.51 -5.80 -0.42
N ILE A 3 4.77 -5.52 0.64
CA ILE A 3 4.07 -6.50 1.48
C ILE A 3 2.81 -6.98 0.74
N TRP A 4 2.71 -8.27 0.44
CA TRP A 4 1.62 -8.84 -0.35
C TRP A 4 0.66 -9.62 0.55
N ARG A 5 -0.50 -9.02 0.87
CA ARG A 5 -1.68 -9.69 1.45
C ARG A 5 -2.76 -9.75 0.36
N GLY A 6 -3.45 -10.88 0.21
CA GLY A 6 -4.29 -11.26 -0.95
C GLY A 6 -5.55 -10.42 -1.23
N TRP A 7 -5.40 -9.11 -1.39
CA TRP A 7 -6.49 -8.15 -1.59
C TRP A 7 -6.77 -7.84 -3.07
N GLY A 8 -6.21 -8.62 -4.02
CA GLY A 8 -6.42 -8.38 -5.46
C GLY A 8 -7.90 -8.33 -5.86
N ILE A 9 -8.74 -9.12 -5.19
CA ILE A 9 -10.20 -9.11 -5.40
C ILE A 9 -10.85 -7.77 -5.06
N LEU A 10 -10.26 -6.96 -4.17
CA LEU A 10 -10.79 -5.63 -3.89
C LEU A 10 -10.70 -4.73 -5.13
N ALA A 11 -9.67 -4.84 -5.96
CA ALA A 11 -9.55 -3.98 -7.16
C ALA A 11 -10.74 -4.20 -8.10
N PHE A 12 -11.18 -5.45 -8.20
CA PHE A 12 -12.39 -5.83 -8.93
C PHE A 12 -13.64 -5.22 -8.29
N ILE A 13 -13.80 -5.35 -6.97
CA ILE A 13 -14.96 -4.80 -6.24
C ILE A 13 -15.05 -3.27 -6.42
N TYR A 14 -13.94 -2.55 -6.24
CA TYR A 14 -13.90 -1.10 -6.42
C TYR A 14 -14.30 -0.68 -7.84
N THR A 15 -13.79 -1.38 -8.85
CA THR A 15 -14.12 -1.11 -10.26
C THR A 15 -15.60 -1.40 -10.53
N LEU A 16 -16.12 -2.55 -10.05
CA LEU A 16 -17.53 -2.91 -10.21
C LEU A 16 -18.48 -1.90 -9.57
N VAL A 17 -18.17 -1.44 -8.36
CA VAL A 17 -18.96 -0.40 -7.68
C VAL A 17 -18.94 0.89 -8.49
N GLY A 18 -17.77 1.28 -9.01
CA GLY A 18 -17.63 2.44 -9.90
C GLY A 18 -18.49 2.31 -11.16
N LEU A 19 -18.42 1.16 -11.85
CA LEU A 19 -19.24 0.87 -13.04
C LEU A 19 -20.74 0.93 -12.72
N ALA A 20 -21.17 0.34 -11.60
CA ALA A 20 -22.58 0.33 -11.20
C ALA A 20 -23.10 1.74 -10.88
N ILE A 21 -22.31 2.55 -10.17
CA ILE A 21 -22.65 3.96 -9.91
C ILE A 21 -22.72 4.75 -11.22
N GLY A 22 -21.74 4.56 -12.11
CA GLY A 22 -21.73 5.17 -13.43
C GLY A 22 -22.95 4.80 -14.26
N ALA A 23 -23.34 3.52 -14.27
CA ALA A 23 -24.55 3.04 -14.94
C ALA A 23 -25.81 3.69 -14.37
N ALA A 24 -25.93 3.76 -13.04
CA ALA A 24 -27.08 4.37 -12.38
C ALA A 24 -27.23 5.85 -12.73
N ILE A 25 -26.12 6.60 -12.74
CA ILE A 25 -26.10 8.02 -13.13
C ILE A 25 -26.47 8.17 -14.61
N GLY A 26 -25.86 7.35 -15.49
CA GLY A 26 -26.13 7.41 -16.93
C GLY A 26 -27.59 7.18 -17.26
N ASN A 27 -28.20 6.13 -16.69
CA ASN A 27 -29.63 5.82 -16.88
C ASN A 27 -30.55 6.90 -16.30
N ALA A 28 -30.16 7.57 -15.21
CA ALA A 28 -30.94 8.65 -14.63
C ALA A 28 -30.85 9.94 -15.44
N ALA A 29 -29.70 10.19 -16.09
CA ALA A 29 -29.44 11.41 -16.84
C ALA A 29 -29.90 11.34 -18.31
N SER A 30 -30.00 10.13 -18.89
CA SER A 30 -30.28 9.93 -20.30
C SER A 30 -30.86 8.54 -20.59
N THR A 31 -31.68 8.44 -21.64
CA THR A 31 -32.16 7.17 -22.19
C THR A 31 -31.26 6.62 -23.31
N ASP A 32 -30.23 7.36 -23.70
CA ASP A 32 -29.28 6.93 -24.72
C ASP A 32 -28.23 5.96 -24.14
N ASN A 33 -28.03 4.84 -24.85
CA ASN A 33 -27.09 3.81 -24.44
C ASN A 33 -25.63 4.30 -24.49
N GLY A 34 -25.27 5.17 -25.45
CA GLY A 34 -23.92 5.72 -25.56
C GLY A 34 -23.54 6.55 -24.34
N SER A 35 -24.42 7.47 -23.95
CA SER A 35 -24.24 8.27 -22.73
C SER A 35 -24.15 7.41 -21.46
N THR A 36 -24.94 6.33 -21.36
CA THR A 36 -24.85 5.39 -20.23
C THR A 36 -23.50 4.69 -20.18
N LEU A 37 -22.97 4.23 -21.32
CA LEU A 37 -21.64 3.62 -21.40
C LEU A 37 -20.52 4.61 -21.04
N MET A 38 -20.66 5.88 -21.43
CA MET A 38 -19.72 6.93 -21.06
C MET A 38 -19.67 7.12 -19.53
N PHE A 39 -20.82 7.25 -18.87
CA PHE A 39 -20.89 7.38 -17.41
C PHE A 39 -20.40 6.11 -16.69
N MET A 40 -20.69 4.92 -17.23
CA MET A 40 -20.11 3.66 -16.73
C MET A 40 -18.58 3.69 -16.80
N GLY A 41 -18.00 4.01 -17.96
CA GLY A 41 -16.56 4.11 -18.14
C GLY A 41 -15.90 5.07 -17.15
N LEU A 42 -16.47 6.27 -16.99
CA LEU A 42 -16.01 7.26 -15.99
C LEU A 42 -16.09 6.72 -14.56
N GLY A 43 -17.23 6.15 -14.18
CA GLY A 43 -17.43 5.55 -12.87
C GLY A 43 -16.43 4.42 -12.59
N GLY A 44 -16.20 3.55 -13.56
CA GLY A 44 -15.22 2.46 -13.48
C GLY A 44 -13.78 2.96 -13.31
N ILE A 45 -13.38 4.02 -14.03
CA ILE A 45 -12.06 4.65 -13.87
C ILE A 45 -11.90 5.21 -12.46
N LEU A 46 -12.91 5.91 -11.92
CA LEU A 46 -12.89 6.43 -10.55
C LEU A 46 -12.83 5.31 -9.51
N GLY A 47 -13.59 4.23 -9.72
CA GLY A 47 -13.53 3.03 -8.90
C GLY A 47 -12.13 2.41 -8.88
N ALA A 48 -11.55 2.20 -10.06
CA ALA A 48 -10.18 1.70 -10.21
C ALA A 48 -9.14 2.63 -9.56
N ALA A 49 -9.28 3.95 -9.66
CA ALA A 49 -8.41 4.91 -8.98
C ALA A 49 -8.49 4.76 -7.45
N GLY A 50 -9.70 4.55 -6.90
CA GLY A 50 -9.90 4.23 -5.49
C GLY A 50 -9.20 2.92 -5.08
N GLY A 51 -9.33 1.88 -5.90
CA GLY A 51 -8.62 0.61 -5.72
C GLY A 51 -7.09 0.77 -5.73
N PHE A 52 -6.56 1.58 -6.64
CA PHE A 52 -5.14 1.91 -6.70
C PHE A 52 -4.67 2.62 -5.42
N ALA A 53 -5.39 3.66 -4.99
CA ALA A 53 -5.03 4.44 -3.81
C ALA A 53 -5.04 3.59 -2.54
N HIS A 54 -6.05 2.72 -2.40
CA HIS A 54 -6.13 1.80 -1.28
C HIS A 54 -5.00 0.75 -1.33
N GLY A 55 -4.73 0.17 -2.50
CA GLY A 55 -3.59 -0.71 -2.71
C GLY A 55 -2.27 -0.04 -2.32
N TRP A 56 -2.02 1.17 -2.79
CA TRP A 56 -0.84 1.97 -2.44
C TRP A 56 -0.72 2.23 -0.94
N TYR A 57 -1.83 2.57 -0.28
CA TYR A 57 -1.86 2.77 1.16
C TYR A 57 -1.44 1.51 1.92
N LEU A 58 -2.03 0.35 1.60
CA LEU A 58 -1.74 -0.91 2.29
C LEU A 58 -0.31 -1.40 2.05
N ASN A 59 0.21 -1.16 0.86
CA ASN A 59 1.43 -1.78 0.37
C ASN A 59 2.68 -0.92 0.53
N VAL A 60 2.50 0.41 0.61
CA VAL A 60 3.61 1.38 0.69
C VAL A 60 3.51 2.22 1.95
N ILE A 61 2.36 2.85 2.19
CA ILE A 61 2.23 3.83 3.28
C ILE A 61 2.15 3.14 4.64
N SER A 62 1.24 2.17 4.80
CA SER A 62 1.00 1.49 6.08
C SER A 62 2.27 0.79 6.61
N PRO A 63 3.05 0.05 5.79
CA PRO A 63 4.29 -0.55 6.26
C PRO A 63 5.34 0.47 6.66
N ARG A 64 5.46 1.57 5.90
CA ARG A 64 6.40 2.65 6.23
C ARG A 64 6.04 3.27 7.58
N LYS A 65 4.77 3.60 7.78
CA LYS A 65 4.25 4.12 9.07
C LYS A 65 4.50 3.15 10.23
N LYS A 66 4.32 1.85 10.02
CA LYS A 66 4.60 0.83 11.05
C LYS A 66 6.09 0.77 11.40
N ALA A 67 6.97 0.84 10.40
CA ALA A 67 8.41 0.86 10.63
C ALA A 67 8.85 2.14 11.37
N GLU A 68 8.31 3.31 10.99
CA GLU A 68 8.55 4.58 11.67
C GLU A 68 8.05 4.55 13.13
N ALA A 69 6.84 4.02 13.37
CA ALA A 69 6.27 3.90 14.71
C ALA A 69 7.08 2.91 15.59
N TRP A 70 7.54 1.80 15.01
CA TRP A 70 8.43 0.87 15.70
C TRP A 70 9.77 1.53 16.06
N GLU A 71 10.39 2.27 15.13
CA GLU A 71 11.64 3.00 15.39
C GLU A 71 11.47 4.03 16.51
N ALA A 72 10.37 4.80 16.49
CA ALA A 72 10.08 5.80 17.51
C ALA A 72 9.92 5.18 18.91
N ALA A 73 9.37 3.96 19.01
CA ALA A 73 9.24 3.24 20.26
C ALA A 73 10.54 2.55 20.70
N GLU A 74 11.34 2.04 19.76
CA GLU A 74 12.52 1.24 20.04
C GLU A 74 13.76 2.08 20.37
N ARG A 75 13.91 3.25 19.74
CA ARG A 75 15.07 4.14 19.93
C ARG A 75 15.27 4.56 21.40
N PRO A 76 14.24 5.03 22.15
CA PRO A 76 14.39 5.34 23.57
C PRO A 76 14.78 4.13 24.42
N ARG A 77 14.23 2.95 24.10
CA ARG A 77 14.56 1.69 24.78
C ARG A 77 16.04 1.36 24.62
N LEU A 78 16.56 1.46 23.40
CA LEU A 78 17.97 1.20 23.11
C LEU A 78 18.90 2.23 23.76
N GLN A 79 18.51 3.50 23.82
CA GLN A 79 19.26 4.54 24.52
C GLN A 79 19.34 4.27 26.03
N GLN A 80 18.26 3.82 26.66
CA GLN A 80 18.27 3.44 28.07
C GLN A 80 19.20 2.25 28.33
N VAL A 81 19.16 1.24 27.46
CA VAL A 81 20.04 0.06 27.53
C VAL A 81 21.52 0.42 27.31
N ALA A 82 21.80 1.40 26.44
CA ALA A 82 23.13 1.95 26.24
C ALA A 82 23.65 2.68 27.49
N GLN A 83 22.81 3.51 28.11
CA GLN A 83 23.14 4.23 29.35
C GLN A 83 23.40 3.28 30.52
N SER A 84 22.71 2.14 30.58
CA SER A 84 22.96 1.11 31.60
C SER A 84 24.20 0.24 31.31
N GLY A 85 24.91 0.46 30.20
CA GLY A 85 26.08 -0.33 29.80
C GLY A 85 25.75 -1.76 29.38
N GLN A 86 24.48 -2.06 29.06
CA GLN A 86 24.00 -3.40 28.71
C GLN A 86 23.75 -3.56 27.21
N LEU A 87 24.07 -2.53 26.40
CA LEU A 87 23.90 -2.60 24.96
C LEU A 87 24.90 -3.59 24.36
N VAL A 88 24.37 -4.65 23.75
CA VAL A 88 25.14 -5.63 22.99
C VAL A 88 24.53 -5.74 21.60
N TYR A 89 25.35 -5.59 20.57
CA TYR A 89 24.93 -5.79 19.20
C TYR A 89 25.94 -6.66 18.45
N ARG A 90 25.45 -7.75 17.84
CA ARG A 90 26.28 -8.74 17.12
C ARG A 90 27.52 -9.20 17.91
N ASN A 91 27.33 -9.47 19.20
CA ASN A 91 28.35 -9.87 20.19
C ASN A 91 29.42 -8.81 20.51
N THR A 92 29.19 -7.54 20.17
CA THR A 92 30.08 -6.43 20.53
C THR A 92 29.37 -5.47 21.48
N GLN A 93 30.08 -4.99 22.51
CA GLN A 93 29.65 -3.90 23.38
C GLN A 93 30.33 -2.60 22.95
N PRO A 94 29.63 -1.45 23.02
CA PRO A 94 30.23 -0.17 22.69
C PRO A 94 31.28 0.23 23.72
N THR A 95 32.41 0.75 23.25
CA THR A 95 33.51 1.24 24.10
C THR A 95 33.39 2.74 24.41
N SER A 96 32.51 3.45 23.69
CA SER A 96 32.26 4.88 23.86
C SER A 96 30.78 5.21 23.58
N ALA A 97 30.34 6.39 24.04
CA ALA A 97 28.99 6.89 23.76
C ALA A 97 28.73 7.06 22.26
N ALA A 98 29.72 7.56 21.51
CA ALA A 98 29.62 7.72 20.05
C ALA A 98 29.48 6.37 19.33
N GLU A 99 30.17 5.34 19.81
CA GLU A 99 30.03 3.98 19.25
C GLU A 99 28.67 3.36 19.60
N ALA A 100 28.15 3.64 20.81
CA ALA A 100 26.81 3.21 21.20
C ALA A 100 25.74 3.80 20.27
N ASP A 101 25.81 5.09 19.95
CA ASP A 101 24.87 5.73 19.01
C ASP A 101 24.92 5.10 17.61
N GLN A 102 26.12 4.80 17.10
CA GLN A 102 26.28 4.10 15.82
C GLN A 102 25.69 2.68 15.87
N MET A 103 25.88 1.95 16.96
CA MET A 103 25.28 0.63 17.15
C MET A 103 23.75 0.72 17.17
N ILE A 104 23.16 1.69 17.86
CA ILE A 104 21.72 1.93 17.89
C ILE A 104 21.17 2.17 16.47
N GLU A 105 21.83 3.01 15.68
CA GLU A 105 21.44 3.24 14.28
C GLU A 105 21.48 1.96 13.44
N SER A 106 22.48 1.11 13.66
CA SER A 106 22.60 -0.16 12.94
C SER A 106 21.51 -1.17 13.33
N ILE A 107 21.14 -1.24 14.61
CA ILE A 107 20.03 -2.06 15.11
C ILE A 107 18.71 -1.58 14.47
N ILE A 108 18.48 -0.27 14.46
CA ILE A 108 17.28 0.33 13.88
C ILE A 108 17.24 0.09 12.36
N ALA A 109 18.37 0.23 11.66
CA ALA A 109 18.45 -0.05 10.22
C ALA A 109 18.11 -1.51 9.90
N ASP A 110 18.65 -2.46 10.67
CA ASP A 110 18.37 -3.89 10.51
C ASP A 110 16.91 -4.21 10.82
N GLY A 111 16.36 -3.66 11.91
CA GLY A 111 14.96 -3.84 12.29
C GLY A 111 13.99 -3.26 11.26
N ARG A 112 14.26 -2.06 10.73
CA ARG A 112 13.52 -1.48 9.58
C ARG A 112 13.54 -2.40 8.35
N GLY A 113 14.66 -3.10 8.14
CA GLY A 113 14.80 -4.11 7.09
C GLY A 113 13.84 -5.29 7.22
N GLN A 114 13.46 -5.68 8.44
CA GLN A 114 12.51 -6.78 8.68
C GLN A 114 11.08 -6.42 8.27
N PHE A 115 10.65 -5.17 8.50
CA PHE A 115 9.36 -4.66 8.02
C PHE A 115 9.31 -4.57 6.48
N LYS A 116 10.46 -4.55 5.79
CA LYS A 116 10.53 -4.68 4.33
C LYS A 116 10.46 -6.13 3.84
N ARG A 117 10.62 -7.14 4.71
CA ARG A 117 10.75 -8.58 4.37
C ARG A 117 9.60 -9.46 4.85
N ALA A 118 8.80 -9.06 5.83
CA ALA A 118 7.80 -9.91 6.49
C ALA A 118 6.49 -10.20 5.69
N GLY A 119 6.51 -10.28 4.36
CA GLY A 119 5.31 -10.25 3.51
C GLY A 119 5.14 -11.38 2.49
N TYR A 120 5.85 -12.50 2.65
CA TYR A 120 5.68 -13.66 1.78
C TYR A 120 4.49 -14.47 2.28
N HIS A 121 3.32 -14.34 1.65
CA HIS A 121 2.28 -15.37 1.43
C HIS A 121 0.97 -14.66 1.02
N SER A 122 0.68 -14.66 -0.28
CA SER A 122 -0.57 -14.14 -0.85
C SER A 122 -0.95 -14.94 -2.08
N VAL A 123 -2.23 -15.27 -2.18
CA VAL A 123 -2.86 -15.87 -3.37
C VAL A 123 -2.73 -14.86 -4.54
N PHE A 124 -2.25 -15.32 -5.70
CA PHE A 124 -2.07 -14.61 -6.99
C PHE A 124 -0.87 -13.69 -7.21
N TRP A 125 0.06 -13.49 -6.26
CA TRP A 125 1.35 -12.79 -6.49
C TRP A 125 1.34 -11.34 -7.06
N VAL A 126 0.19 -10.71 -7.37
CA VAL A 126 0.14 -9.41 -8.06
C VAL A 126 -0.40 -8.25 -7.17
N PRO A 127 0.36 -7.14 -7.03
CA PRO A 127 -0.14 -5.80 -7.33
C PRO A 127 -1.62 -5.39 -7.19
N MET A 128 -2.30 -5.18 -6.04
CA MET A 128 -3.71 -4.66 -6.11
C MET A 128 -3.78 -3.36 -6.93
N GLN A 129 -2.79 -2.48 -6.74
CA GLN A 129 -2.66 -1.26 -7.52
C GLN A 129 -2.39 -1.51 -9.02
N TRP A 130 -1.66 -2.57 -9.40
CA TRP A 130 -1.46 -2.90 -10.82
C TRP A 130 -2.71 -3.52 -11.45
N ILE A 131 -3.43 -4.37 -10.71
CA ILE A 131 -4.73 -4.90 -11.14
C ILE A 131 -5.71 -3.74 -11.36
N SER A 132 -5.67 -2.73 -10.48
CA SER A 132 -6.49 -1.52 -10.62
C SER A 132 -6.14 -0.74 -11.89
N ILE A 133 -4.87 -0.66 -12.29
CA ILE A 133 -4.47 -0.03 -13.56
C ILE A 133 -5.04 -0.80 -14.75
N VAL A 134 -4.98 -2.13 -14.74
CA VAL A 134 -5.59 -2.95 -15.81
C VAL A 134 -7.08 -2.69 -15.93
N PHE A 135 -7.81 -2.64 -14.80
CA PHE A 135 -9.23 -2.31 -14.81
C PHE A 135 -9.52 -0.88 -15.29
N ALA A 136 -8.69 0.10 -14.92
CA ALA A 136 -8.83 1.46 -15.44
C ALA A 136 -8.73 1.50 -16.97
N LEU A 137 -7.77 0.77 -17.56
CA LEU A 137 -7.61 0.68 -19.02
C LEU A 137 -8.81 0.01 -19.70
N ILE A 138 -9.39 -1.03 -19.08
CA ILE A 138 -10.63 -1.65 -19.57
C ILE A 138 -11.78 -0.63 -19.55
N CYS A 139 -11.90 0.16 -18.48
CA CYS A 139 -12.94 1.18 -18.35
C CYS A 139 -12.77 2.34 -19.33
N VAL A 140 -11.53 2.68 -19.70
CA VAL A 140 -11.25 3.62 -20.81
C VAL A 140 -11.80 3.06 -22.12
N GLY A 141 -11.62 1.77 -22.39
CA GLY A 141 -12.24 1.11 -23.56
C GLY A 141 -13.76 1.22 -23.56
N ILE A 142 -14.41 1.00 -22.42
CA ILE A 142 -15.87 1.16 -22.26
C ILE A 142 -16.29 2.61 -22.55
N LEU A 143 -15.51 3.59 -22.09
CA LEU A 143 -15.77 5.00 -22.33
C LEU A 143 -15.76 5.33 -23.83
N PHE A 144 -14.80 4.79 -24.59
CA PHE A 144 -14.74 4.95 -26.04
C PHE A 144 -15.89 4.28 -26.80
N LEU A 145 -16.51 3.24 -26.25
CA LEU A 145 -17.70 2.62 -26.85
C LEU A 145 -18.97 3.47 -26.67
N GLY A 146 -18.92 4.51 -25.83
CA GLY A 146 -20.02 5.46 -25.63
C GLY A 146 -19.99 6.68 -26.56
N PHE A 147 -18.94 6.83 -27.38
CA PHE A 147 -18.81 7.86 -28.42
C PHE A 147 -19.17 7.30 -29.79
#